data_AF-A0A1Q3URG5-F1
#
_entry.id   AF-A0A1Q3URG5-F1
#
_cell.length_a   1.000
_cell.length_b   1.000
_cell.length_c   1.000
_cell.angle_alpha   90.00
_cell.angle_beta   90.00
_cell.angle_gamma   90.00
#
_symmetry.space_group_name_H-M   'P 1'
#
loop_
_entity.id
_entity.type
_entity.pdbx_description
1 polymer ?
#
loop_
_entity_poly.entity_id
_entity_poly.type
_entity_poly.pdbx_seq_one_letter_code
_entity_poly.pdbx_strand_id
1 'polypeptide(L)'
;MRQVAVSPESAVIAPRKAEPEPATKVAPAPKPFYAATRVGKKKVTATLSPADHKQLKSLAVDRETTTEALLSEAIADLFAKYGRQTAAH
;
A
#
# COMPACT_ATOMS: atom_id res chain seq x y z
N MET A 1 56.68 9.71 -53.06
CA MET A 1 55.99 9.12 -51.91
C MET A 1 54.50 9.46 -52.04
N ARG A 2 53.67 8.46 -52.35
CA ARG A 2 52.18 8.43 -52.30
C ARG A 2 51.68 8.83 -50.90
N GLN A 3 50.45 9.24 -50.55
CA GLN A 3 49.09 9.47 -51.10
C GLN A 3 48.36 10.17 -49.92
N VAL A 4 47.67 11.32 -50.07
CA VAL A 4 46.23 11.53 -50.40
C VAL A 4 45.23 10.58 -49.72
N ALA A 5 44.30 11.18 -48.97
CA ALA A 5 43.21 10.60 -48.19
C ALA A 5 42.06 10.00 -49.03
N VAL A 6 41.31 9.05 -48.45
CA VAL A 6 39.99 8.59 -48.94
C VAL A 6 39.11 8.13 -47.76
N SER A 7 37.96 8.78 -47.55
CA SER A 7 36.70 8.21 -46.99
C SER A 7 35.82 7.75 -48.18
N PRO A 8 34.68 7.00 -48.09
CA PRO A 8 33.74 6.78 -46.96
C PRO A 8 33.06 5.36 -46.95
N GLU A 9 31.92 5.21 -46.24
CA GLU A 9 30.69 4.51 -46.71
C GLU A 9 30.09 3.35 -45.86
N SER A 10 28.96 3.70 -45.22
CA SER A 10 27.66 3.00 -45.19
C SER A 10 27.59 1.47 -45.08
N ALA A 11 27.04 0.98 -43.96
CA ALA A 11 26.41 -0.33 -43.89
C ALA A 11 25.04 -0.23 -43.20
N VAL A 12 23.99 -0.23 -44.01
CA VAL A 12 22.58 -0.35 -43.65
C VAL A 12 22.33 -1.77 -43.14
N ILE A 13 21.75 -1.93 -41.94
CA ILE A 13 21.35 -3.25 -41.41
C ILE A 13 19.83 -3.40 -41.59
N ALA A 14 19.45 -4.41 -42.38
CA ALA A 14 18.08 -4.78 -42.74
C ALA A 14 17.24 -5.28 -41.54
N PRO A 15 15.89 -5.21 -41.61
CA PRO A 15 15.01 -5.61 -40.50
C PRO A 15 14.95 -7.14 -40.37
N ARG A 16 15.20 -7.64 -39.14
CA ARG A 16 15.12 -9.07 -38.81
C ARG A 16 13.65 -9.48 -38.59
N LYS A 17 13.23 -10.50 -39.35
CA LYS A 17 11.94 -11.19 -39.28
C LYS A 17 11.68 -11.72 -37.86
N ALA A 18 10.53 -11.36 -37.27
CA ALA A 18 10.14 -11.78 -35.92
C ALA A 18 9.75 -13.27 -35.89
N GLU A 19 10.36 -14.02 -34.99
CA GLU A 19 10.02 -15.40 -34.64
C GLU A 19 9.02 -15.37 -33.47
N PRO A 20 7.97 -16.20 -33.46
CA PRO A 20 6.91 -16.07 -32.46
C PRO A 20 7.37 -16.58 -31.08
N GLU A 21 7.25 -15.72 -30.07
CA GLU A 21 7.55 -16.03 -28.67
C GLU A 21 6.65 -17.16 -28.12
N PRO A 22 7.16 -18.06 -27.27
CA PRO A 22 6.36 -19.09 -26.65
C PRO A 22 5.32 -18.47 -25.71
N ALA A 23 4.06 -18.88 -25.87
CA ALA A 23 2.94 -18.43 -25.05
C ALA A 23 3.23 -18.69 -23.55
N THR A 24 3.51 -17.61 -22.82
CA THR A 24 3.63 -17.64 -21.36
C THR A 24 2.28 -18.05 -20.78
N LYS A 25 2.23 -19.24 -20.17
CA LYS A 25 1.07 -19.69 -19.38
C LYS A 25 0.80 -18.65 -18.29
N VAL A 26 -0.33 -17.95 -18.41
CA VAL A 26 -0.81 -17.00 -17.40
C VAL A 26 -1.10 -17.80 -16.13
N ALA A 27 -0.31 -17.59 -15.08
CA ALA A 27 -0.59 -18.17 -13.77
C ALA A 27 -1.94 -17.62 -13.26
N PRO A 28 -2.78 -18.45 -12.59
CA PRO A 28 -4.05 -17.99 -12.06
C PRO A 28 -3.84 -16.85 -11.05
N ALA A 29 -4.67 -15.81 -11.16
CA ALA A 29 -4.62 -14.67 -10.27
C ALA A 29 -4.73 -15.11 -8.80
N PRO A 30 -3.92 -14.55 -7.87
CA PRO A 30 -3.97 -14.92 -6.47
C PRO A 30 -5.37 -14.62 -5.91
N LYS A 31 -5.96 -15.62 -5.23
CA LYS A 31 -7.26 -15.45 -4.56
C LYS A 31 -7.13 -14.34 -3.50
N PRO A 32 -8.14 -13.46 -3.36
CA PRO A 32 -8.09 -12.41 -2.35
C PRO A 32 -7.98 -13.03 -0.96
N PHE A 33 -6.92 -12.67 -0.23
CA PHE A 33 -6.68 -13.15 1.13
C PHE A 33 -7.76 -12.56 2.06
N TYR A 34 -8.75 -13.38 2.40
CA TYR A 34 -9.81 -13.00 3.32
C TYR A 34 -9.35 -13.24 4.76
N ALA A 35 -8.82 -12.20 5.41
CA ALA A 35 -8.48 -12.28 6.82
C ALA A 35 -9.77 -12.34 7.66
N ALA A 36 -10.09 -13.51 8.22
CA ALA A 36 -11.26 -13.76 9.07
C ALA A 36 -11.40 -12.79 10.25
N THR A 37 -10.30 -12.13 10.65
CA THR A 37 -10.23 -11.13 11.73
C THR A 37 -11.00 -9.83 11.47
N ARG A 38 -11.57 -9.64 10.27
CA ARG A 38 -12.37 -8.45 9.92
C ARG A 38 -13.89 -8.67 9.94
N VAL A 39 -14.37 -9.87 10.23
CA VAL A 39 -15.82 -10.14 10.31
C VAL A 39 -16.41 -9.36 11.49
N GLY A 40 -17.50 -8.62 11.24
CA GLY A 40 -18.20 -7.81 12.25
C GLY A 40 -17.55 -6.46 12.60
N LYS A 41 -16.32 -6.18 12.13
CA LYS A 41 -15.62 -4.93 12.43
C LYS A 41 -15.73 -3.93 11.29
N LYS A 42 -16.02 -2.66 11.62
CA LYS A 42 -16.04 -1.54 10.66
C LYS A 42 -14.92 -0.55 11.01
N LYS A 43 -14.24 -0.02 9.99
CA LYS A 43 -13.22 1.02 10.17
C LYS A 43 -13.87 2.39 10.23
N VAL A 44 -13.45 3.19 11.19
CA VAL A 44 -13.75 4.62 11.30
C VAL A 44 -12.44 5.36 11.08
N THR A 45 -12.45 6.35 10.19
CA THR A 45 -11.26 7.16 9.85
C THR A 45 -11.57 8.62 10.11
N ALA A 46 -10.64 9.33 10.73
CA ALA A 46 -10.71 10.77 10.93
C ALA A 46 -9.40 11.42 10.51
N THR A 47 -9.49 12.61 9.91
CA THR A 47 -8.32 13.45 9.64
C THR A 47 -7.96 14.17 10.93
N LEU A 48 -6.71 14.01 11.38
CA LEU A 48 -6.17 14.66 12.57
C LEU A 48 -5.06 15.64 12.15
N SER A 49 -4.79 16.63 12.99
CA SER A 49 -3.60 17.45 12.82
C SER A 49 -2.34 16.57 12.99
N PRO A 50 -1.18 16.94 12.41
CA PRO A 50 0.06 16.21 12.62
C PRO A 50 0.48 16.13 14.09
N ALA A 51 0.15 17.16 14.88
CA ALA A 51 0.44 17.22 16.31
C ALA A 51 -0.39 16.18 17.08
N ASP A 52 -1.71 16.16 16.87
CA ASP A 52 -2.62 15.23 17.56
C ASP A 52 -2.28 13.78 17.21
N HIS A 53 -1.93 13.51 15.94
CA HIS A 53 -1.53 12.18 15.52
C HIS A 53 -0.22 11.72 16.17
N LYS A 54 0.75 12.61 16.35
CA LYS A 54 1.98 12.30 17.09
C LYS A 54 1.67 12.04 18.57
N GLN A 55 0.88 12.90 19.19
CA GLN A 55 0.51 12.76 20.59
C GLN A 55 -0.24 11.45 20.87
N LEU A 56 -1.19 11.08 20.01
CA LEU A 56 -1.91 9.81 20.12
C LEU A 56 -0.97 8.60 20.03
N LYS A 57 0.05 8.66 19.16
CA LYS A 57 1.05 7.60 19.04
C LYS A 57 1.98 7.55 20.25
N SER A 58 2.45 8.70 20.73
CA SER A 58 3.26 8.78 21.95
C SER A 58 2.51 8.19 23.13
N LEU A 59 1.23 8.53 23.30
CA LEU A 59 0.40 7.99 24.38
C LEU A 59 0.25 6.45 24.30
N ALA A 60 0.18 5.89 23.09
CA ALA A 60 0.14 4.44 22.91
C ALA A 60 1.44 3.77 23.38
N VAL A 61 2.59 4.38 23.09
CA VAL A 61 3.90 3.91 23.56
C VAL A 61 3.99 4.03 25.08
N ASP A 62 3.64 5.18 25.64
CA ASP A 62 3.73 5.45 27.08
C ASP A 62 2.86 4.50 27.92
N ARG A 63 1.71 4.06 27.39
CA ARG A 63 0.78 3.14 28.05
C ARG A 63 0.99 1.67 27.64
N GLU A 64 2.05 1.35 26.90
CA GLU A 64 2.33 0.01 26.37
C GLU A 64 1.10 -0.63 25.67
N THR A 65 0.37 0.17 24.90
CA THR A 65 -0.88 -0.23 24.24
C THR A 65 -0.86 0.13 22.75
N THR A 66 -1.96 -0.14 22.06
CA THR A 66 -2.11 0.18 20.64
C THR A 66 -2.95 1.42 20.42
N THR A 67 -2.73 2.13 19.32
CA THR A 67 -3.59 3.24 18.90
C THR A 67 -5.05 2.79 18.74
N GLU A 68 -5.30 1.56 18.28
CA GLU A 68 -6.65 1.01 18.14
C GLU A 68 -7.35 0.82 19.49
N ALA A 69 -6.62 0.40 20.52
CA ALA A 69 -7.15 0.29 21.87
C ALA A 69 -7.51 1.66 22.47
N LEU A 70 -6.64 2.67 22.29
CA LEU A 70 -6.93 4.05 22.72
C LEU A 70 -8.14 4.63 21.99
N LEU A 71 -8.27 4.38 20.69
CA LEU A 71 -9.45 4.81 19.93
C LEU A 71 -10.72 4.12 20.42
N SER A 72 -10.65 2.82 20.75
CA SER A 72 -11.77 2.07 21.29
C SER A 72 -12.21 2.62 22.66
N GLU A 73 -11.26 2.90 23.55
CA GLU A 73 -11.48 3.55 24.84
C GLU A 73 -12.14 4.94 24.66
N ALA A 74 -11.56 5.79 23.80
CA ALA A 74 -12.08 7.13 23.55
C ALA A 74 -13.51 7.13 22.96
N ILE A 75 -13.83 6.16 22.09
CA ILE A 75 -15.18 6.00 21.52
C ILE A 75 -16.16 5.54 22.61
N ALA A 76 -15.77 4.58 23.45
CA ALA A 76 -16.60 4.14 24.57
C ALA A 76 -16.87 5.30 25.56
N ASP A 77 -15.85 6.09 25.89
CA ASP A 77 -15.98 7.29 26.72
C ASP A 77 -16.91 8.33 26.08
N LEU A 78 -16.82 8.53 24.76
CA LEU A 78 -17.71 9.42 24.03
C LEU A 78 -19.16 8.94 24.16
N PHE A 79 -19.41 7.65 23.97
CA PHE A 79 -20.74 7.06 24.12
C PHE A 79 -21.28 7.14 25.54
N ALA A 80 -20.44 6.91 26.55
CA ALA A 80 -20.80 7.10 27.96
C ALA A 80 -21.23 8.56 28.24
N LYS A 81 -20.48 9.54 27.72
CA LYS A 81 -20.81 10.98 27.84
C LYS A 81 -22.19 11.32 27.24
N TYR A 82 -22.61 10.63 26.19
CA TYR A 82 -23.91 10.84 25.54
C TYR A 82 -25.01 9.87 26.02
N GLY A 83 -24.76 9.07 27.07
CA GLY A 83 -25.74 8.11 27.59
C GLY A 83 -26.06 6.95 26.62
N ARG A 84 -25.21 6.72 25.61
CA ARG A 84 -25.39 5.69 24.58
C ARG A 84 -24.50 4.50 24.88
N GLN A 85 -24.75 3.77 25.96
CA GLN A 85 -23.96 2.59 26.28
C GLN A 85 -24.21 1.52 25.21
N THR A 86 -23.21 1.23 24.37
CA THR A 86 -23.27 0.07 23.49
C THR A 86 -22.91 -1.15 24.33
N ALA A 87 -23.83 -2.10 24.49
CA ALA A 87 -23.50 -3.38 25.10
C ALA A 87 -22.32 -3.99 24.33
N ALA A 88 -21.22 -4.27 25.03
CA ALA A 88 -20.08 -4.96 24.44
C ALA A 88 -20.54 -6.31 23.90
N HIS A 89 -20.23 -6.61 22.63
CA HIS A 89 -20.43 -7.92 22.01
C HIS A 89 -19.20 -8.80 22.21
#